data_AF-A0A1Z3HRJ1-F1
#
_entry.id   AF-A0A1Z3HRJ1-F1
#
_cell.length_a   1.000
_cell.length_b   1.000
_cell.length_c   1.000
_cell.angle_alpha   90.00
_cell.angle_beta   90.00
_cell.angle_gamma   90.00
#
_symmetry.space_group_name_H-M   'P 1'
#
loop_
_entity.id
_entity.type
_entity.pdbx_description
1 polymer ?
#
loop_
_entity_poly.entity_id
_entity_poly.type
_entity_poly.pdbx_seq_one_letter_code
_entity_poly.pdbx_strand_id
1 'polypeptide(L)'
;MQIENLDHLGLVAGLIDELGLVELSDDLIEPHCLEHVSAGQVVKAMILNALGFLSAPLYLFSEFFESKAVSHLLGEGVEAHHLNDDRLGRVLDDL
;
A
#
# COMPACT_ATOMS: atom_id res chain seq x y z
N MET A 1 -5.27 -11.89 -21.28
CA MET A 1 -5.95 -11.82 -19.97
C MET A 1 -5.01 -12.47 -18.97
N GLN A 2 -4.31 -11.67 -18.16
CA GLN A 2 -3.53 -12.19 -17.03
C GLN A 2 -4.52 -12.46 -15.89
N ILE A 3 -4.40 -13.62 -15.26
CA ILE A 3 -5.16 -13.94 -14.05
C ILE A 3 -4.26 -13.54 -12.90
N GLU A 4 -4.65 -12.51 -12.16
CA GLU A 4 -3.95 -12.05 -10.96
C GLU A 4 -4.69 -12.51 -9.71
N ASN A 5 -3.95 -12.84 -8.66
CA ASN A 5 -4.54 -13.31 -7.40
C ASN A 5 -4.69 -12.14 -6.42
N LEU A 6 -5.92 -11.96 -5.92
CA LEU A 6 -6.29 -10.98 -4.89
C LEU A 6 -6.34 -11.58 -3.48
N ASP A 7 -6.40 -12.91 -3.34
CA ASP A 7 -6.57 -13.64 -2.08
C ASP A 7 -7.66 -13.03 -1.17
N HIS A 8 -7.41 -12.98 0.14
CA HIS A 8 -8.22 -12.28 1.13
C HIS A 8 -7.96 -10.75 1.15
N LEU A 9 -6.92 -10.30 0.45
CA LEU A 9 -6.47 -8.91 0.48
C LEU A 9 -7.46 -7.98 -0.22
N GLY A 10 -8.18 -8.47 -1.23
CA GLY A 10 -9.24 -7.70 -1.90
C GLY A 10 -10.37 -7.26 -0.94
N LEU A 11 -10.77 -8.14 -0.01
CA LEU A 11 -11.81 -7.81 0.98
C LEU A 11 -11.30 -6.80 2.00
N VAL A 12 -10.06 -6.96 2.46
CA VAL A 12 -9.44 -6.01 3.39
C VAL A 12 -9.26 -4.65 2.71
N ALA A 13 -8.79 -4.64 1.46
CA ALA A 13 -8.61 -3.41 0.69
C ALA A 13 -9.93 -2.65 0.55
N GLY A 14 -11.02 -3.33 0.22
CA GLY A 14 -12.34 -2.73 0.14
C GLY A 14 -12.83 -2.17 1.48
N LEU A 15 -12.55 -2.86 2.60
CA LEU A 15 -12.89 -2.36 3.93
C LEU A 15 -12.08 -1.11 4.31
N ILE A 16 -10.78 -1.07 3.99
CA ILE A 16 -9.93 0.10 4.22
C ILE A 16 -10.48 1.31 3.49
N ASP A 17 -10.89 1.14 2.23
CA ASP A 17 -11.49 2.20 1.41
C ASP A 17 -12.85 2.63 1.97
N GLU A 18 -13.70 1.69 2.38
CA GLU A 18 -15.02 1.99 2.98
C GLU A 18 -14.91 2.77 4.29
N LEU A 19 -13.87 2.50 5.09
CA LEU A 19 -13.58 3.22 6.33
C LEU A 19 -12.98 4.61 6.09
N GLY A 20 -12.60 4.95 4.85
CA GLY A 20 -12.00 6.24 4.51
C GLY A 20 -10.58 6.42 5.05
N LEU A 21 -9.85 5.31 5.30
CA LEU A 21 -8.52 5.39 5.92
C LEU A 21 -7.48 5.98 4.97
N VAL A 22 -7.63 5.80 3.66
CA VAL A 22 -6.72 6.36 2.67
C VAL A 22 -6.82 7.88 2.69
N GLU A 23 -8.04 8.40 2.64
CA GLU A 23 -8.34 9.83 2.67
C GLU A 23 -7.91 10.45 3.99
N LEU A 24 -8.18 9.78 5.12
CA LEU A 24 -7.75 10.27 6.43
C LEU A 24 -6.22 10.40 6.53
N SER A 25 -5.48 9.44 5.98
CA SER A 25 -4.01 9.50 5.95
C SER A 25 -3.49 10.58 5.01
N ASP A 26 -4.12 10.76 3.84
CA ASP A 26 -3.75 11.81 2.88
C ASP A 26 -4.09 13.22 3.39
N ASP A 27 -5.11 13.37 4.26
CA ASP A 27 -5.42 14.62 4.96
C ASP A 27 -4.40 14.94 6.07
N LEU A 28 -3.76 13.92 6.66
CA LEU A 28 -2.72 14.09 7.68
C LEU A 28 -1.36 14.39 7.05
N ILE A 29 -1.03 13.69 5.96
CA ILE A 29 0.23 13.78 5.24
C ILE A 29 -0.10 14.11 3.78
N GLU A 30 -0.07 15.41 3.46
CA GLU A 30 -0.47 15.91 2.16
C GLU A 30 0.33 15.24 1.01
N PRO A 31 -0.33 14.75 -0.06
CA PRO A 31 0.34 14.14 -1.18
C PRO A 31 1.30 15.12 -1.89
N HIS A 32 2.52 14.68 -2.19
CA HIS A 32 3.49 15.47 -2.94
C HIS A 32 3.59 15.00 -4.40
N CYS A 33 3.70 15.93 -5.35
CA CYS A 33 3.67 15.63 -6.80
C CYS A 33 4.87 14.80 -7.31
N LEU A 34 5.93 14.68 -6.51
CA LEU A 34 7.10 13.86 -6.81
C LEU A 34 6.97 12.43 -6.28
N GLU A 35 5.91 12.13 -5.54
CA GLU A 35 5.67 10.82 -4.95
C GLU A 35 4.76 9.99 -5.84
N HIS A 36 5.18 8.77 -6.18
CA HIS A 36 4.38 7.86 -6.99
C HIS A 36 3.18 7.27 -6.25
N VAL A 37 3.21 7.27 -4.92
CA VAL A 37 2.16 6.73 -4.05
C VAL A 37 1.89 7.70 -2.90
N SER A 38 0.61 7.93 -2.61
CA SER A 38 0.16 8.78 -1.50
C SER A 38 0.44 8.13 -0.13
N ALA A 39 0.33 8.91 0.94
CA ALA A 39 0.52 8.38 2.29
C ALA A 39 -0.58 7.36 2.64
N GLY A 40 -1.83 7.62 2.25
CA GLY A 40 -2.93 6.69 2.38
C GLY A 40 -2.74 5.39 1.61
N GLN A 41 -2.20 5.44 0.39
CA GLN A 41 -1.86 4.23 -0.36
C GLN A 41 -0.77 3.41 0.34
N VAL A 42 0.22 4.09 0.93
CA VAL A 42 1.27 3.44 1.74
C VAL A 42 0.68 2.79 2.99
N VAL A 43 -0.17 3.49 3.74
CA VAL A 43 -0.85 2.96 4.93
C VAL A 43 -1.71 1.75 4.57
N LYS A 44 -2.49 1.84 3.49
CA LYS A 44 -3.27 0.71 2.97
C LYS A 44 -2.38 -0.49 2.66
N ALA A 45 -1.25 -0.26 1.98
CA ALA A 45 -0.30 -1.32 1.69
C ALA A 45 0.27 -1.96 2.96
N MET A 46 0.59 -1.15 3.99
CA MET A 46 1.10 -1.65 5.28
C MET A 46 0.08 -2.51 6.01
N ILE A 47 -1.20 -2.14 6.01
CA ILE A 47 -2.26 -2.94 6.61
C ILE A 47 -2.41 -4.28 5.85
N LEU A 48 -2.42 -4.24 4.52
CA LEU A 48 -2.50 -5.45 3.69
C LEU A 48 -1.30 -6.38 3.92
N ASN A 49 -0.09 -5.81 4.03
CA ASN A 49 1.13 -6.56 4.33
C ASN A 49 1.11 -7.15 5.75
N ALA A 50 0.68 -6.38 6.76
CA ALA A 50 0.61 -6.83 8.15
C ALA A 50 -0.32 -8.02 8.38
N LEU A 51 -1.30 -8.25 7.50
CA LEU A 51 -2.19 -9.42 7.58
C LEU A 51 -1.62 -10.66 6.87
N GLY A 52 -0.64 -10.50 5.99
CA GLY A 52 -0.04 -11.59 5.21
C GLY A 52 1.42 -11.91 5.53
N PHE A 53 2.15 -10.99 6.17
CA PHE A 53 3.61 -11.05 6.27
C PHE A 53 4.16 -10.27 7.50
N LEU A 54 3.75 -10.67 8.69
CA LEU A 54 4.19 -10.08 9.96
C LEU A 54 5.72 -10.20 10.14
N SER A 55 6.37 -9.08 10.50
CA SER A 55 7.77 -9.01 10.98
C SER A 55 8.89 -9.08 9.93
N ALA A 56 8.61 -8.81 8.66
CA ALA A 56 9.66 -8.66 7.65
C ALA A 56 10.29 -7.24 7.67
N PRO A 57 11.60 -7.11 7.34
CA PRO A 57 12.23 -5.81 7.11
C PRO A 57 11.54 -5.01 5.99
N LEU A 58 11.55 -3.67 6.10
CA LEU A 58 10.92 -2.77 5.11
C LEU A 58 11.44 -2.95 3.67
N TYR A 59 12.70 -3.34 3.48
CA TYR A 59 13.27 -3.54 2.15
C TYR A 59 12.68 -4.75 1.40
N LEU A 60 12.04 -5.70 2.09
CA LEU A 60 11.34 -6.85 1.47
C LEU A 60 9.87 -6.55 1.16
N PHE A 61 9.41 -5.34 1.45
CA PHE A 61 7.99 -5.01 1.37
C PHE A 61 7.47 -4.99 -0.07
N SER A 62 8.25 -4.50 -1.03
CA SER A 62 7.90 -4.54 -2.45
C SER A 62 7.73 -5.98 -2.95
N GLU A 63 8.57 -6.92 -2.49
CA GLU A 63 8.53 -8.34 -2.88
C GLU A 63 7.19 -9.01 -2.52
N PHE A 64 6.57 -8.60 -1.40
CA PHE A 64 5.25 -9.10 -1.02
C PHE A 64 4.18 -8.78 -2.08
N PHE A 65 4.31 -7.64 -2.77
CA PHE A 65 3.35 -7.16 -3.75
C PHE A 65 3.64 -7.64 -5.19
N GLU A 66 4.84 -8.15 -5.49
CA GLU A 66 5.21 -8.60 -6.85
C GLU A 66 4.30 -9.71 -7.39
N SER A 67 3.77 -10.57 -6.51
CA SER A 67 2.88 -11.67 -6.88
C SER A 67 1.38 -11.30 -6.86
N LYS A 68 1.06 -10.02 -6.62
CA LYS A 68 -0.30 -9.56 -6.31
C LYS A 68 -0.82 -8.56 -7.34
N ALA A 69 -2.13 -8.43 -7.39
CA ALA A 69 -2.82 -7.44 -8.20
C ALA A 69 -2.67 -6.01 -7.62
N VAL A 70 -1.46 -5.45 -7.65
CA VAL A 70 -1.11 -4.20 -6.93
C VAL A 70 -2.04 -3.04 -7.29
N SER A 71 -2.27 -2.80 -8.58
CA SER A 71 -3.12 -1.69 -9.00
C SER A 71 -4.58 -1.87 -8.60
N HIS A 72 -5.06 -3.12 -8.48
CA HIS A 72 -6.40 -3.40 -7.97
C HIS A 72 -6.51 -3.23 -6.46
N LEU A 73 -5.42 -3.45 -5.71
CA LEU A 73 -5.39 -3.34 -4.25
C LEU A 73 -5.15 -1.90 -3.78
N LEU A 74 -4.28 -1.16 -4.47
CA LEU A 74 -3.73 0.11 -3.99
C LEU A 74 -4.11 1.32 -4.87
N GLY A 75 -4.67 1.09 -6.05
CA GLY A 75 -5.08 2.13 -6.99
C GLY A 75 -4.34 2.07 -8.32
N GLU A 76 -4.94 2.69 -9.34
CA GLU A 76 -4.41 2.69 -10.70
C GLU A 76 -3.01 3.33 -10.77
N GLY A 77 -2.09 2.71 -11.52
CA GLY A 77 -0.72 3.20 -11.68
C GLY A 77 0.22 2.90 -10.51
N VAL A 78 -0.27 2.26 -9.43
CA VAL A 78 0.60 1.77 -8.34
C VAL A 78 1.27 0.46 -8.75
N GLU A 79 2.59 0.43 -8.60
CA GLU A 79 3.43 -0.74 -8.84
C GLU A 79 4.16 -1.16 -7.55
N ALA A 80 4.52 -2.44 -7.43
CA ALA A 80 5.18 -2.99 -6.24
C ALA A 80 6.46 -2.22 -5.88
N HIS A 81 7.25 -1.79 -6.87
CA HIS A 81 8.52 -1.11 -6.67
C HIS A 81 8.37 0.34 -6.13
N HIS A 82 7.17 0.93 -6.22
CA HIS A 82 6.88 2.21 -5.58
C HIS A 82 6.84 2.11 -4.04
N LEU A 83 6.63 0.89 -3.50
CA LEU A 83 6.58 0.58 -2.07
C LEU A 83 7.97 0.21 -1.53
N ASN A 84 8.95 1.09 -1.74
CA ASN A 84 10.30 0.94 -1.22
C ASN A 84 10.44 1.44 0.23
N ASP A 85 11.48 0.97 0.91
CA ASP A 85 11.80 1.31 2.30
C ASP A 85 11.91 2.81 2.55
N ASP A 86 12.46 3.58 1.62
CA ASP A 86 12.53 5.05 1.72
C ASP A 86 11.14 5.70 1.82
N ARG A 87 10.19 5.32 0.94
CA ARG A 87 8.84 5.88 0.97
C ARG A 87 8.06 5.37 2.18
N LEU A 88 8.16 4.10 2.49
CA LEU A 88 7.51 3.49 3.66
C LEU A 88 8.01 4.14 4.96
N GLY A 89 9.32 4.33 5.09
CA GLY A 89 9.95 4.94 6.26
C GLY A 89 9.52 6.38 6.49
N ARG A 90 9.50 7.21 5.43
CA ARG A 90 9.03 8.61 5.55
C ARG A 90 7.58 8.70 6.03
N VAL A 91 6.69 7.90 5.45
CA VAL A 91 5.28 7.89 5.90
C VAL A 91 5.18 7.44 7.36
N LEU A 92 5.96 6.45 7.81
CA LEU A 92 5.98 6.05 9.21
C LEU A 92 6.53 7.12 10.15
N ASP A 93 7.51 7.91 9.71
CA ASP A 93 8.07 9.00 10.51
C ASP A 93 7.09 10.18 10.66
N ASP A 94 6.18 10.35 9.69
CA ASP A 94 5.20 11.44 9.66
C ASP A 94 3.84 11.07 10.32
N LEU A 95 3.59 9.79 10.61
CA LEU A 95 2.37 9.26 11.29
C LEU A 95 2.42 9.39 12.82
#